data_AF-F4C0Y2-F1
#
_entry.id   AF-F4C0Y2-F1
#
_cell.length_a   1.000
_cell.length_b   1.000
_cell.length_c   1.000
_cell.angle_alpha   90.00
_cell.angle_beta   90.00
_cell.angle_gamma   90.00
#
_symmetry.space_group_name_H-M   'P 1'
#
loop_
_entity.id
_entity.type
_entity.pdbx_description
1 polymer ?
#
loop_
_entity_poly.entity_id
_entity_poly.type
_entity_poly.pdbx_seq_one_letter_code
_entity_poly.pdbx_strand_id
1 'polypeptide(L)'
;MTPEALTIKNHPHFNEISQGMEIDFDFFGDTDDPACHNRTKEMVEALMENGYVYPREIDLAYCPKCERFLPDRYVEGECPYCGKPARGDECDMGCGRHLEPGEIKNAICKVCGGRAEYPQQTHYFFRLSGFRNFLLEHLQALGGTASARNFATEVGPLGT
;
A
#
# COMPACT_ATOMS: atom_id res chain seq x y z
N MET A 1 6.70 23.91 3.84
CA MET A 1 7.57 22.90 4.48
C MET A 1 7.67 21.72 3.54
N THR A 2 8.86 21.20 3.29
CA THR A 2 9.06 20.00 2.45
C THR A 2 8.69 18.72 3.23
N PRO A 3 8.46 17.57 2.56
CA PRO A 3 8.29 16.29 3.25
C PRO A 3 9.45 15.97 4.19
N GLU A 4 10.70 16.14 3.74
CA GLU A 4 11.90 15.97 4.55
C GLU A 4 11.87 16.84 5.81
N ALA A 5 11.59 18.15 5.67
CA ALA A 5 11.52 19.05 6.82
C ALA A 5 10.40 18.69 7.80
N LEU A 6 9.29 18.10 7.32
CA LEU A 6 8.23 17.59 8.18
C LEU A 6 8.70 16.36 8.97
N THR A 7 9.38 15.42 8.32
CA THR A 7 9.93 14.22 8.98
C THR A 7 10.98 14.61 10.01
N ILE A 8 11.96 15.44 9.64
CA ILE A 8 13.00 15.95 10.56
C ILE A 8 12.39 16.63 11.78
N LYS A 9 11.29 17.39 11.59
CA LYS A 9 10.59 18.05 12.69
C LYS A 9 9.87 17.04 13.60
N ASN A 10 9.22 16.03 13.04
CA ASN A 10 8.34 15.12 13.80
C ASN A 10 9.07 13.91 14.39
N HIS A 11 10.17 13.45 13.78
CA HIS A 11 10.95 12.32 14.27
C HIS A 11 11.35 12.44 15.75
N PRO A 12 11.97 13.54 16.23
CA PRO A 12 12.30 13.69 17.65
C PRO A 12 11.05 13.74 18.53
N HIS A 13 9.97 14.36 18.06
CA HIS A 13 8.71 14.43 18.80
C HIS A 13 8.12 13.04 19.08
N PHE A 14 8.16 12.12 18.11
CA PHE A 14 7.70 10.74 18.33
C PHE A 14 8.65 9.93 19.23
N ASN A 15 9.96 10.19 19.17
CA ASN A 15 10.91 9.58 20.09
C ASN A 15 10.64 10.04 21.54
N GLU A 16 10.43 11.34 21.76
CA GLU A 16 10.08 11.91 23.08
C GLU A 16 8.78 11.31 23.64
N ILE A 17 7.75 11.14 22.81
CA ILE A 17 6.50 10.48 23.22
C ILE A 17 6.76 9.04 23.65
N SER A 18 7.57 8.30 22.89
CA SER A 18 7.90 6.91 23.20
C SER A 18 8.66 6.79 24.53
N GLN A 19 9.64 7.67 24.75
CA GLN A 19 10.38 7.77 26.02
C GLN A 19 9.47 8.15 27.19
N GLY A 20 8.52 9.06 26.98
CA GLY A 20 7.52 9.43 27.98
C GLY A 20 6.55 8.31 28.35
N MET A 21 6.42 7.30 27.49
CA MET A 21 5.68 6.05 27.75
C MET A 21 6.58 4.93 28.30
N GLU A 22 7.83 5.25 28.67
CA GLU A 22 8.84 4.29 29.13
C GLU A 22 9.17 3.19 28.10
N ILE A 23 9.03 3.51 26.81
CA ILE A 23 9.47 2.64 25.72
C ILE A 23 10.93 2.97 25.40
N ASP A 24 11.82 2.04 25.72
CA ASP A 24 13.25 2.17 25.50
C ASP A 24 13.68 1.35 24.27
N PHE A 25 13.97 2.05 23.17
CA PHE A 25 14.47 1.42 21.95
C PHE A 25 15.99 1.42 21.96
N ASP A 26 16.62 0.28 21.65
CA ASP A 26 18.08 0.23 21.39
C ASP A 26 18.48 1.18 20.25
N PHE A 27 17.59 1.36 19.27
CA PHE A 27 17.74 2.29 18.16
C PHE A 27 16.38 2.74 17.61
N PHE A 28 16.17 4.06 17.51
CA PHE A 28 15.00 4.68 16.90
C PHE A 28 15.40 5.32 15.56
N GLY A 29 15.19 4.59 14.45
CA GLY A 29 15.71 4.95 13.12
C GLY A 29 14.72 5.71 12.21
N ASP A 30 15.18 6.05 11.01
CA ASP A 30 14.40 6.69 9.95
C ASP A 30 14.44 5.85 8.67
N THR A 31 13.31 5.73 7.98
CA THR A 31 13.23 5.03 6.69
C THR A 31 13.84 5.80 5.53
N ASP A 32 14.06 7.11 5.69
CA ASP A 32 14.80 7.98 4.74
C ASP A 32 16.33 7.92 4.98
N ASP A 33 16.82 6.92 5.71
CA ASP A 33 18.26 6.68 5.92
C ASP A 33 18.91 6.02 4.68
N PRO A 34 20.16 6.39 4.33
CA PRO A 34 20.89 5.75 3.23
C PRO A 34 20.98 4.22 3.33
N ALA A 35 21.06 3.65 4.54
CA ALA A 35 21.05 2.20 4.73
C ALA A 35 19.72 1.56 4.30
N CYS A 36 18.58 2.19 4.62
CA CYS A 36 17.26 1.75 4.16
C CYS A 36 17.14 1.82 2.64
N HIS A 37 17.63 2.90 2.03
CA HIS A 37 17.67 3.05 0.58
C HIS A 37 18.50 1.95 -0.10
N ASN A 38 19.71 1.71 0.40
CA ASN A 38 20.61 0.71 -0.17
C ASN A 38 20.04 -0.70 -0.01
N ARG A 39 19.57 -1.06 1.19
CA ARG A 39 18.97 -2.38 1.48
C ARG A 39 17.75 -2.64 0.60
N THR A 40 16.88 -1.65 0.42
CA THR A 40 15.67 -1.79 -0.41
C THR A 40 16.04 -2.04 -1.87
N LYS A 41 17.00 -1.28 -2.41
CA LYS A 41 17.49 -1.48 -3.78
C LYS A 41 18.07 -2.87 -3.96
N GLU A 42 18.97 -3.30 -3.07
CA GLU A 42 19.57 -4.64 -3.11
C GLU A 42 18.51 -5.76 -3.10
N MET A 43 17.48 -5.62 -2.24
CA MET A 43 16.39 -6.60 -2.17
C MET A 43 15.56 -6.63 -3.46
N VAL A 44 15.18 -5.47 -3.99
CA VAL A 44 14.36 -5.38 -5.21
C VAL A 44 15.14 -5.85 -6.44
N GLU A 45 16.41 -5.46 -6.57
CA GLU A 45 17.30 -5.90 -7.65
C GLU A 45 17.43 -7.43 -7.65
N ALA A 46 17.72 -8.04 -6.49
CA ALA A 46 17.78 -9.49 -6.37
C ALA A 46 16.46 -10.17 -6.77
N LEU A 47 15.31 -9.61 -6.36
CA LEU A 47 14.00 -10.15 -6.75
C LEU A 47 13.72 -10.01 -8.25
N MET A 48 14.15 -8.91 -8.87
CA MET A 48 14.03 -8.69 -10.32
C MET A 48 14.91 -9.67 -11.10
N GLU A 49 16.19 -9.81 -10.72
CA GLU A 49 17.14 -10.72 -11.36
C GLU A 49 16.68 -12.19 -11.29
N ASN A 50 15.99 -12.56 -10.21
CA ASN A 50 15.44 -13.90 -10.01
C ASN A 50 14.01 -14.07 -10.59
N GLY A 51 13.48 -13.08 -11.31
CA GLY A 51 12.18 -13.17 -11.99
C GLY A 51 10.96 -13.12 -11.07
N TYR A 52 11.12 -12.68 -9.83
CA TYR A 52 10.04 -12.51 -8.85
C TYR A 52 9.37 -11.13 -8.90
N VAL A 53 9.94 -10.17 -9.63
CA VAL A 53 9.30 -8.88 -9.89
C VAL A 53 9.03 -8.75 -11.39
N TYR A 54 7.80 -8.39 -11.76
CA TYR A 54 7.37 -8.35 -13.16
C TYR A 54 6.47 -7.14 -13.45
N PRO A 55 6.57 -6.54 -14.65
CA PRO A 55 5.75 -5.39 -15.02
C PRO A 55 4.32 -5.80 -15.38
N ARG A 56 3.36 -4.92 -15.12
CA ARG A 56 1.99 -4.95 -15.62
C ARG A 56 1.51 -3.53 -15.91
N GLU A 57 0.74 -3.38 -16.98
CA GLU A 57 -0.02 -2.15 -17.21
C GLU A 57 -1.25 -2.13 -16.31
N ILE A 58 -1.43 -1.03 -15.59
CA ILE A 58 -2.64 -0.78 -14.80
C ILE A 58 -3.19 0.61 -15.07
N ASP A 59 -4.50 0.75 -14.92
CA ASP A 59 -5.20 2.03 -15.03
C ASP A 59 -5.13 2.76 -13.69
N LEU A 60 -4.52 3.94 -13.67
CA LEU A 60 -4.39 4.75 -12.46
C LEU A 60 -5.16 6.05 -12.62
N ALA A 61 -5.85 6.45 -11.56
CA ALA A 61 -6.53 7.74 -11.56
C ALA A 61 -5.51 8.88 -11.69
N TYR A 62 -5.72 9.73 -12.69
CA TYR A 62 -4.92 10.92 -12.97
C TYR A 62 -5.82 12.14 -12.97
N CYS A 63 -5.37 13.23 -12.34
CA CYS A 63 -6.08 14.50 -12.37
C CYS A 63 -5.38 15.45 -13.34
N PRO A 64 -5.98 15.76 -14.51
CA PRO A 64 -5.38 16.70 -15.47
C PRO A 64 -5.19 18.10 -14.90
N LYS A 65 -6.10 18.54 -14.03
CA LYS A 65 -6.04 19.88 -13.41
C LYS A 65 -4.95 20.01 -12.35
N CYS A 66 -4.62 18.93 -11.65
CA CYS A 66 -3.52 18.91 -10.67
C CYS A 66 -2.23 18.32 -11.23
N GLU A 67 -2.25 17.86 -12.49
CA GLU A 67 -1.12 17.28 -13.21
C GLU A 67 -0.42 16.15 -12.42
N ARG A 68 -1.21 15.25 -11.82
CA ARG A 68 -0.67 14.13 -11.02
C ARG A 68 -1.59 12.93 -10.98
N PHE A 69 -0.98 11.77 -10.74
CA PHE A 69 -1.68 10.58 -10.30
C PHE A 69 -2.28 10.78 -8.90
N LEU A 70 -3.44 10.19 -8.69
CA LEU A 70 -4.20 10.25 -7.46
C LEU A 70 -4.04 8.90 -6.76
N PRO A 71 -3.43 8.88 -5.55
CA PRO A 71 -3.61 7.76 -4.64
C PRO A 71 -5.10 7.52 -4.39
N ASP A 72 -5.49 6.29 -4.10
CA ASP A 72 -6.90 5.88 -3.96
C ASP A 72 -7.70 6.78 -3.02
N ARG A 73 -7.08 7.24 -1.92
CA ARG A 73 -7.69 8.15 -0.94
C ARG A 73 -8.02 9.55 -1.47
N TYR A 74 -7.46 9.94 -2.62
CA TYR A 74 -7.73 11.19 -3.33
C TYR A 74 -8.70 11.01 -4.49
N VAL A 75 -9.20 9.80 -4.70
CA VAL A 75 -10.26 9.49 -5.65
C VAL A 75 -11.56 9.35 -4.87
N GLU A 76 -12.59 10.08 -5.29
CA GLU A 76 -13.96 9.91 -4.82
C GLU A 76 -14.89 9.73 -6.02
N GLY A 77 -16.02 9.07 -5.82
CA GLY A 77 -17.02 8.89 -6.86
C GLY A 77 -18.11 7.93 -6.40
N GLU A 78 -18.66 7.16 -7.33
CA GLU A 78 -19.75 6.22 -7.05
C GLU A 78 -19.22 4.78 -6.99
N CYS A 79 -19.62 4.06 -5.93
CA CYS A 79 -19.36 2.64 -5.79
C CYS A 79 -20.00 1.88 -6.95
N PRO A 80 -19.25 1.06 -7.70
CA PRO A 80 -19.78 0.36 -8.85
C PRO A 80 -20.83 -0.70 -8.48
N TYR A 81 -20.83 -1.14 -7.21
CA TYR A 81 -21.66 -2.24 -6.69
C TYR A 81 -22.98 -1.76 -6.06
N CYS A 82 -23.01 -0.61 -5.40
CA CYS A 82 -24.21 -0.12 -4.71
C CYS A 82 -24.61 1.33 -5.05
N GLY A 83 -23.84 2.03 -5.88
CA GLY A 83 -24.13 3.39 -6.34
C GLY A 83 -24.03 4.49 -5.28
N LYS A 84 -23.59 4.16 -4.05
CA LYS A 84 -23.33 5.15 -3.01
C LYS A 84 -21.99 5.85 -3.23
N PRO A 85 -21.79 7.06 -2.69
CA PRO A 85 -20.47 7.68 -2.66
C PRO A 85 -19.44 6.73 -2.06
N ALA A 86 -18.25 6.68 -2.65
CA ALA A 86 -17.15 5.84 -2.21
C ALA A 86 -15.81 6.50 -2.50
N ARG A 87 -14.78 6.06 -1.76
CA ARG A 87 -13.38 6.40 -1.99
C ARG A 87 -12.74 5.34 -2.88
N GLY A 88 -11.62 5.67 -3.52
CA GLY A 88 -10.87 4.77 -4.40
C GLY A 88 -10.58 3.38 -3.81
N ASP A 89 -10.44 3.29 -2.49
CA ASP A 89 -10.06 2.09 -1.76
C ASP A 89 -11.25 1.36 -1.08
N GLU A 90 -12.38 2.04 -0.87
CA GLU A 90 -13.45 1.49 -0.03
C GLU A 90 -14.81 2.20 -0.23
N CYS A 91 -15.90 1.42 -0.20
CA CYS A 91 -17.26 1.94 -0.10
C CYS A 91 -17.74 2.01 1.36
N ASP A 92 -17.22 2.99 2.10
CA ASP A 92 -17.56 3.27 3.50
C ASP A 92 -19.00 3.75 3.72
N MET A 93 -19.57 4.51 2.78
CA MET A 93 -20.94 5.04 2.86
C MET A 93 -22.03 4.11 2.30
N GLY A 94 -21.67 2.88 1.95
CA GLY A 94 -22.57 1.95 1.28
C GLY A 94 -22.42 0.50 1.75
N CYS A 95 -21.71 -0.31 0.96
CA CYS A 95 -21.65 -1.76 1.14
C CYS A 95 -20.44 -2.26 1.93
N GLY A 96 -19.51 -1.38 2.33
CA GLY A 96 -18.30 -1.75 3.08
C GLY A 96 -17.29 -2.57 2.29
N ARG A 97 -17.42 -2.62 0.96
CA ARG A 97 -16.52 -3.40 0.10
C ARG A 97 -15.22 -2.63 -0.15
N HIS A 98 -14.10 -3.36 -0.12
CA HIS A 98 -12.84 -2.90 -0.69
C HIS A 98 -12.95 -2.72 -2.20
N LEU A 99 -12.38 -1.63 -2.72
CA LEU A 99 -12.40 -1.31 -4.14
C LEU A 99 -10.97 -1.27 -4.67
N GLU A 100 -10.80 -1.78 -5.87
CA GLU A 100 -9.52 -1.76 -6.59
C GLU A 100 -9.35 -0.44 -7.36
N PRO A 101 -8.11 0.02 -7.60
CA PRO A 101 -7.84 1.16 -8.47
C PRO A 101 -8.52 0.99 -9.83
N GLY A 102 -9.26 2.02 -10.27
CA GLY A 102 -10.02 1.99 -11.54
C GLY A 102 -11.50 1.62 -11.40
N GLU A 103 -11.94 1.09 -10.26
CA GLU A 103 -13.34 0.65 -10.10
C GLU A 103 -14.33 1.79 -9.84
N ILE A 104 -13.88 2.93 -9.32
CA ILE A 104 -14.76 4.07 -8.98
C ILE A 104 -15.38 4.67 -10.24
N LYS A 105 -16.71 4.73 -10.26
CA LYS A 105 -17.47 5.41 -11.33
C LYS A 105 -17.51 6.91 -11.07
N ASN A 106 -17.56 7.68 -12.15
CA ASN A 106 -17.61 9.15 -12.09
C ASN A 106 -16.50 9.75 -11.20
N ALA A 107 -15.30 9.17 -11.28
CA ALA A 107 -14.19 9.52 -10.41
C ALA A 107 -13.83 11.01 -10.48
N ILE A 108 -13.68 11.61 -9.31
CA ILE A 108 -13.25 12.99 -9.10
C ILE A 108 -12.04 13.04 -8.18
N CYS A 109 -11.19 14.03 -8.42
CA CYS A 109 -10.09 14.40 -7.58
C CYS A 109 -10.60 15.10 -6.33
N LYS A 110 -10.44 14.48 -5.16
CA LYS A 110 -10.80 15.07 -3.86
C LYS A 110 -10.13 16.42 -3.60
N VAL A 111 -8.94 16.63 -4.17
CA VAL A 111 -8.15 17.85 -3.95
C VAL A 111 -8.74 19.06 -4.66
N CYS A 112 -9.20 18.92 -5.91
CA CYS A 112 -9.61 20.06 -6.73
C CYS A 112 -11.03 19.96 -7.29
N GLY A 113 -11.76 18.88 -7.01
CA GLY A 113 -13.10 18.58 -7.53
C GLY A 113 -13.16 18.28 -9.04
N GLY A 114 -12.02 18.21 -9.72
CA GLY A 114 -11.96 17.94 -11.16
C GLY A 114 -12.16 16.46 -11.46
N ARG A 115 -12.66 16.13 -12.66
CA ARG A 115 -12.78 14.74 -13.12
C ARG A 115 -11.42 14.07 -13.19
N ALA A 116 -11.35 12.80 -12.77
CA ALA A 116 -10.19 11.95 -12.95
C ALA A 116 -10.27 11.19 -14.29
N GLU A 117 -9.11 10.97 -14.89
CA GLU A 117 -8.89 10.14 -16.06
C GLU A 117 -8.12 8.89 -15.64
N TYR A 118 -8.12 7.85 -16.47
CA TYR A 118 -7.46 6.58 -16.17
C TYR A 118 -6.49 6.19 -17.28
N PRO A 119 -5.35 6.89 -17.41
CA PRO A 119 -4.30 6.44 -18.31
C PRO A 119 -3.61 5.17 -17.77
N GLN A 120 -3.11 4.36 -18.71
CA GLN A 120 -2.30 3.18 -18.40
C GLN A 120 -0.90 3.59 -17.94
N GLN A 121 -0.40 2.88 -16.93
CA GLN A 121 0.97 2.99 -16.41
C GLN A 121 1.55 1.60 -16.14
N THR A 122 2.83 1.44 -16.45
CA THR A 122 3.59 0.26 -16.09
C THR A 122 3.92 0.29 -14.60
N HIS A 123 3.44 -0.68 -13.84
CA HIS A 123 3.84 -0.93 -12.46
C HIS A 123 4.50 -2.30 -12.31
N TYR A 124 5.41 -2.41 -11.33
CA TYR A 124 6.13 -3.64 -11.03
C TYR A 124 5.48 -4.35 -9.83
N PHE A 125 5.15 -5.63 -10.03
CA PHE A 125 4.47 -6.46 -9.05
C PHE A 125 5.40 -7.55 -8.53
N PHE A 126 5.35 -7.80 -7.22
CA PHE A 126 6.04 -8.90 -6.58
C PHE A 126 5.21 -10.20 -6.69
N ARG A 127 5.82 -11.26 -7.22
CA ARG A 127 5.25 -12.60 -7.35
C ARG A 127 5.37 -13.36 -6.03
N LEU A 128 4.64 -12.90 -5.01
CA LEU A 128 4.57 -13.55 -3.70
C LEU A 128 4.14 -15.02 -3.80
N SER A 129 3.28 -15.36 -4.76
CA SER A 129 2.83 -16.74 -5.01
C SER A 129 3.96 -17.73 -5.29
N GLY A 130 5.11 -17.26 -5.81
CA GLY A 130 6.30 -18.09 -6.01
C GLY A 130 6.90 -18.62 -4.71
N PHE A 131 6.63 -17.97 -3.57
CA PHE A 131 7.16 -18.32 -2.25
C PHE A 131 6.17 -19.14 -1.41
N ARG A 132 5.00 -19.51 -1.96
CA ARG A 132 3.92 -20.16 -1.21
C ARG A 132 4.39 -21.38 -0.39
N ASN A 133 5.11 -22.31 -1.01
CA ASN A 133 5.52 -23.54 -0.33
C ASN A 133 6.50 -23.26 0.80
N PHE A 134 7.49 -22.40 0.56
CA PHE A 134 8.43 -21.94 1.58
C PHE A 134 7.71 -21.26 2.75
N LEU A 135 6.77 -20.35 2.47
CA LEU A 135 6.03 -19.63 3.50
C LEU A 135 5.17 -20.56 4.34
N LEU A 136 4.47 -21.51 3.74
CA LEU A 136 3.65 -22.49 4.47
C LEU A 136 4.48 -23.41 5.36
N GLU A 137 5.67 -23.82 4.90
CA GLU A 137 6.61 -24.59 5.72
C GLU A 137 7.16 -23.75 6.87
N HIS A 138 7.60 -22.52 6.58
CA HIS A 138 8.13 -21.59 7.57
C HIS A 138 7.11 -21.24 8.66
N LEU A 139 5.83 -21.09 8.30
CA LEU A 139 4.73 -20.82 9.24
C LEU A 139 4.55 -21.93 10.29
N GLN A 140 4.94 -23.18 10.00
CA GLN A 140 4.86 -24.28 10.98
C GLN A 140 5.89 -24.11 12.11
N ALA A 141 7.03 -23.49 11.80
CA ALA A 141 8.11 -23.24 12.75
C ALA A 141 8.00 -21.87 13.45
N LEU A 142 7.20 -20.95 12.90
CA LEU A 142 6.98 -19.62 13.48
C LEU A 142 6.05 -19.66 14.70
N GLY A 143 6.43 -18.92 15.73
CA GLY A 143 5.53 -18.57 16.83
C GLY A 143 4.36 -17.70 16.35
N GLY A 144 3.32 -17.58 17.17
CA GLY A 144 2.17 -16.72 16.88
C GLY A 144 0.89 -17.16 17.58
N THR A 145 -0.18 -16.37 17.44
CA THR A 145 -1.50 -16.79 17.90
C THR A 145 -2.08 -17.83 16.93
N ALA A 146 -2.95 -18.70 17.44
CA ALA A 146 -3.65 -19.67 16.58
C ALA A 146 -4.46 -18.96 15.49
N SER A 147 -5.10 -17.83 15.81
CA SER A 147 -5.85 -17.03 14.85
C SER A 147 -5.00 -16.51 13.69
N ALA A 148 -3.80 -15.98 13.97
CA ALA A 148 -2.91 -15.48 12.92
C ALA A 148 -2.42 -16.62 12.00
N ARG A 149 -2.07 -17.77 12.57
CA ARG A 149 -1.65 -18.94 11.78
C ARG A 149 -2.79 -19.52 10.95
N ASN A 150 -3.98 -19.63 11.53
CA ASN A 150 -5.15 -20.13 10.81
C ASN A 150 -5.51 -19.20 9.65
N PHE A 151 -5.54 -17.89 9.86
CA PHE A 151 -5.81 -16.93 8.80
C PHE A 151 -4.77 -17.00 7.66
N ALA A 152 -3.48 -17.17 7.99
CA ALA A 152 -2.43 -17.31 6.98
C ALA A 152 -2.47 -18.66 6.21
N THR A 153 -3.11 -19.69 6.78
CA THR A 153 -3.20 -21.03 6.19
C THR A 153 -4.57 -21.34 5.58
N GLU A 154 -5.58 -20.52 5.86
CA GLU A 154 -6.88 -20.56 5.20
C GLU A 154 -6.71 -20.28 3.71
N VAL A 155 -6.70 -21.35 2.92
CA VAL A 155 -6.74 -21.29 1.47
C VAL A 155 -8.17 -20.91 1.08
N GLY A 156 -8.49 -19.62 1.12
CA GLY A 156 -9.63 -19.10 0.37
C GLY A 156 -9.48 -19.47 -1.11
N PRO A 157 -10.58 -19.62 -1.87
CA PRO A 157 -10.46 -19.86 -3.30
C PRO A 157 -9.55 -18.78 -3.89
N LEU A 158 -8.47 -19.20 -4.55
CA LEU A 158 -7.65 -18.32 -5.36
C LEU A 158 -8.61 -17.55 -6.24
N GLY A 159 -8.65 -16.23 -6.09
CA GLY A 159 -9.47 -15.36 -6.91
C GLY A 159 -9.29 -15.76 -8.37
N THR A 160 -10.39 -16.20 -8.97
CA THR A 160 -10.55 -16.42 -10.41
C THR A 160 -10.36 -15.10 -11.15
#